data_AF-A0A377F997-F1
#
_entry.id   AF-A0A377F997-F1
#
_cell.length_a   1.000
_cell.length_b   1.000
_cell.length_c   1.000
_cell.angle_alpha   90.00
_cell.angle_beta   90.00
_cell.angle_gamma   90.00
#
_symmetry.space_group_name_H-M   'P 1'
#
loop_
_entity.id
_entity.type
_entity.pdbx_description
1 polymer ?
#
loop_
_entity_poly.entity_id
_entity_poly.type
_entity_poly.pdbx_seq_one_letter_code
_entity_poly.pdbx_strand_id
1 'polypeptide(L)' 'MLDASHVVVFCAKTAMDDAWLKLVVDQEDADGRFATPEAKAANDKGRKFFADMHRKDLHDDAEWMAKTGLSQRR' A
#
# COMPACT_ATOMS: atom_id res chain seq x y z
N MET A 1 19.81 24.86 15.95
CA MET A 1 18.62 25.67 15.65
C MET A 1 17.68 24.80 14.83
N LEU A 2 16.42 24.64 15.28
CA LEU A 2 15.43 23.65 14.81
C LEU A 2 14.24 24.36 14.11
N ASP A 3 14.45 25.58 13.62
CA ASP A 3 13.37 26.56 13.42
C ASP A 3 12.88 26.57 11.96
N ALA A 4 12.27 25.46 11.52
CA ALA A 4 11.51 25.42 10.27
C ALA A 4 10.07 25.88 10.50
N SER A 5 9.43 26.50 9.50
CA SER A 5 8.00 26.84 9.57
C SER A 5 7.12 25.60 9.60
N HIS A 6 7.50 24.55 8.84
CA HIS A 6 6.86 23.23 8.85
C HIS A 6 7.92 22.15 8.58
N VAL A 7 7.77 21.00 9.24
CA VAL A 7 8.55 19.79 9.00
C VAL A 7 7.58 18.66 8.70
N VAL A 8 7.72 18.02 7.54
CA VAL A 8 6.94 16.84 7.17
C VAL A 8 7.82 15.61 7.33
N VAL A 9 7.42 14.71 8.23
CA VAL A 9 8.06 13.41 8.42
C VAL A 9 7.24 12.37 7.69
N PHE A 10 7.88 11.67 6.74
CA PHE A 10 7.25 10.54 6.07
C PHE A 10 7.45 9.27 6.87
N CYS A 11 6.36 8.58 7.14
CA CYS A 11 6.35 7.30 7.84
C CYS A 11 5.91 6.20 6.87
N ALA A 12 6.51 5.01 7.01
CA ALA A 12 6.05 3.80 6.36
C ALA A 12 5.27 2.93 7.37
N LYS A 13 4.28 2.19 6.88
CA LYS A 13 3.54 1.22 7.71
C LYS A 13 4.47 0.07 8.06
N THR A 14 4.47 -0.36 9.33
CA THR A 14 5.37 -1.42 9.83
C THR A 14 4.86 -2.84 9.59
N ALA A 15 3.60 -2.99 9.15
CA ALA A 15 3.01 -4.26 8.79
C ALA A 15 1.92 -4.05 7.73
N MET A 16 1.87 -4.91 6.71
CA MET A 16 0.88 -4.86 5.63
C MET A 16 -0.09 -6.03 5.76
N ASP A 17 -1.07 -5.91 6.66
CA ASP A 17 -2.06 -6.97 6.91
C ASP A 17 -3.24 -6.98 5.91
N ASP A 18 -3.98 -8.07 5.92
CA ASP A 18 -5.08 -8.31 4.99
C ASP A 18 -6.26 -7.35 5.24
N ALA A 19 -6.42 -6.85 6.47
CA ALA A 19 -7.44 -5.88 6.81
C ALA A 19 -7.15 -4.52 6.15
N TRP A 20 -5.89 -4.11 6.13
CA TRP A 20 -5.46 -2.92 5.42
C TRP A 20 -5.63 -3.06 3.91
N LEU A 21 -5.25 -4.20 3.32
CA LEU A 21 -5.45 -4.44 1.89
C LEU A 21 -6.93 -4.38 1.49
N LYS A 22 -7.82 -4.89 2.36
CA LYS A 22 -9.26 -4.78 2.20
C LYS A 22 -9.75 -3.33 2.29
N LEU A 23 -9.28 -2.58 3.28
CA LEU A 23 -9.63 -1.16 3.42
C LEU A 23 -9.29 -0.39 2.13
N VAL A 24 -8.10 -0.62 1.57
CA VAL A 24 -7.67 0.05 0.33
C VAL A 24 -8.56 -0.35 -0.85
N VAL A 25 -8.89 -1.63 -1.03
CA VAL A 25 -9.72 -2.04 -2.19
C VAL A 25 -11.16 -1.55 -2.08
N ASP A 26 -11.69 -1.45 -0.86
CA ASP A 26 -13.03 -0.90 -0.64
C ASP A 26 -13.05 0.63 -0.88
N GLN A 27 -11.98 1.34 -0.51
CA GLN A 27 -11.86 2.76 -0.84
C GLN A 27 -11.74 2.98 -2.36
N GLU A 28 -10.91 2.21 -3.06
CA GLU A 28 -10.76 2.32 -4.52
C GLU A 28 -12.08 2.04 -5.27
N ASP A 29 -12.90 1.15 -4.73
CA ASP A 29 -14.25 0.87 -5.23
C ASP A 29 -15.21 2.04 -4.99
N ALA A 30 -15.19 2.63 -3.79
CA ALA A 30 -15.94 3.85 -3.48
C ALA A 30 -15.50 5.05 -4.34
N ASP A 31 -14.22 5.10 -4.72
CA ASP A 31 -13.66 6.09 -5.64
C ASP A 31 -14.01 5.79 -7.12
N GLY A 32 -14.75 4.71 -7.41
CA GLY A 32 -15.20 4.34 -8.75
C GLY A 32 -14.10 3.81 -9.66
N ARG A 33 -13.01 3.27 -9.12
CA ARG A 33 -11.86 2.78 -9.91
C ARG A 33 -12.12 1.45 -10.61
N PHE A 34 -13.22 0.75 -10.29
CA PHE A 34 -13.57 -0.54 -10.87
C PHE A 34 -14.88 -0.44 -11.65
N ALA A 35 -14.82 -0.78 -12.95
CA ALA A 35 -16.01 -0.81 -13.79
C ALA A 35 -16.93 -2.01 -13.49
N THR A 36 -16.37 -3.10 -12.95
CA THR A 36 -17.11 -4.31 -12.61
C THR A 36 -16.60 -4.94 -11.30
N PRO A 37 -17.42 -5.74 -10.59
CA PRO A 37 -17.00 -6.47 -9.40
C PRO A 37 -15.83 -7.43 -9.66
N GLU A 38 -15.74 -8.01 -10.85
CA GLU A 38 -14.65 -8.90 -11.25
C GLU A 38 -13.33 -8.14 -11.36
N ALA A 39 -13.35 -6.88 -11.82
CA ALA A 39 -12.18 -6.03 -11.86
C ALA A 39 -11.66 -5.72 -10.45
N LYS A 40 -12.57 -5.46 -9.50
CA LYS A 40 -12.24 -5.32 -8.07
C LYS A 40 -11.62 -6.60 -7.51
N ALA A 41 -12.23 -7.75 -7.77
CA ALA A 41 -11.74 -9.04 -7.29
C ALA A 41 -10.37 -9.41 -7.88
N ALA A 42 -10.14 -9.13 -9.16
CA ALA A 42 -8.85 -9.34 -9.81
C ALA A 42 -7.76 -8.43 -9.22
N ASN A 43 -8.08 -7.16 -8.94
CA ASN A 43 -7.17 -6.23 -8.27
C ASN A 43 -6.81 -6.71 -6.85
N ASP A 44 -7.81 -7.07 -6.04
CA ASP A 44 -7.60 -7.59 -4.68
C ASP A 44 -6.73 -8.85 -4.69
N LYS A 45 -6.98 -9.77 -5.63
CA LYS A 45 -6.14 -10.95 -5.81
C LYS A 45 -4.70 -10.60 -6.16
N GLY A 46 -4.50 -9.69 -7.13
CA GLY A 46 -3.18 -9.25 -7.56
C GLY A 46 -2.41 -8.56 -6.42
N ARG A 47 -3.06 -7.68 -5.67
CA ARG A 47 -2.41 -6.96 -4.56
C ARG A 47 -1.99 -7.90 -3.44
N LYS A 48 -2.85 -8.86 -3.08
CA LYS A 48 -2.55 -9.87 -2.07
C LYS A 48 -1.40 -10.75 -2.48
N PHE A 49 -1.31 -11.13 -3.76
CA PHE A 49 -0.17 -11.88 -4.28
C PHE A 49 1.15 -11.16 -4.03
N PHE A 50 1.27 -9.87 -4.41
CA PHE A 50 2.51 -9.12 -4.18
C PHE A 50 2.79 -8.89 -2.69
N ALA A 51 1.77 -8.55 -1.89
CA ALA A 51 1.94 -8.36 -0.45
C ALA A 51 2.40 -9.65 0.23
N ASP A 52 1.84 -10.80 -0.14
CA ASP A 52 2.25 -12.11 0.36
C ASP A 52 3.65 -12.49 -0.10
N MET A 53 4.01 -12.23 -1.36
CA MET A 53 5.36 -12.48 -1.87
C MET A 53 6.41 -11.73 -1.03
N HIS A 54 6.17 -10.45 -0.71
CA HIS A 54 7.09 -9.65 0.12
C HIS A 54 7.07 -10.09 1.60
N ARG A 55 5.91 -10.44 2.16
CA ARG A 55 5.78 -10.85 3.57
C ARG A 55 6.30 -12.27 3.84
N LYS A 56 5.96 -13.22 2.96
CA LYS A 56 6.07 -14.66 3.20
C LYS A 56 7.23 -15.32 2.46
N ASP A 57 7.60 -14.83 1.28
CA ASP A 57 8.63 -15.48 0.46
C ASP A 57 9.96 -14.71 0.52
N LEU A 58 9.91 -13.39 0.36
CA LEU A 58 11.11 -12.53 0.33
C LEU A 58 11.47 -11.96 1.71
N HIS A 59 10.49 -11.87 2.61
CA HIS A 59 10.62 -11.31 3.96
C HIS A 59 11.22 -9.89 3.99
N ASP A 60 10.90 -9.08 2.98
CA ASP A 60 11.42 -7.71 2.75
C ASP A 60 10.30 -6.65 2.74
N ASP A 61 9.13 -6.96 3.30
CA ASP A 61 7.94 -6.11 3.25
C ASP A 61 8.18 -4.72 3.87
N ALA A 62 8.97 -4.62 4.94
CA ALA A 62 9.37 -3.34 5.53
C ALA A 62 10.17 -2.46 4.55
N GLU A 63 11.20 -3.01 3.89
CA GLU A 63 12.01 -2.26 2.93
C GLU A 63 11.25 -1.95 1.64
N TRP A 64 10.44 -2.90 1.19
CA TRP A 64 9.58 -2.72 0.02
C TRP A 64 8.60 -1.58 0.24
N MET A 65 7.92 -1.53 1.39
CA MET A 65 6.98 -0.45 1.73
C MET A 65 7.66 0.91 1.85
N ALA A 66 8.85 0.96 2.44
CA ALA A 66 9.62 2.20 2.54
C ALA A 66 10.06 2.70 1.16
N LYS A 67 10.54 1.82 0.29
CA LYS A 67 11.00 2.19 -1.06
C LYS A 67 9.84 2.56 -1.98
N THR A 68 8.82 1.72 -2.07
CA THR A 68 7.70 1.91 -3.02
C THR A 68 6.74 3.01 -2.60
N GLY A 69 6.44 3.14 -1.30
CA GLY A 69 5.60 4.21 -0.79
C GLY A 69 6.20 5.61 -0.96
N LEU A 70 7.54 5.71 -0.97
CA LEU A 70 8.25 6.98 -1.17
C LEU A 70 8.60 7.24 -2.65
N SER A 71 8.77 6.20 -3.47
CA SER A 71 9.20 6.31 -4.88
C SER A 71 8.11 6.79 -5.85
N GLN A 72 6.82 6.73 -5.48
CA GLN A 72 5.71 7.20 -6.33
C GLN A 72 5.59 8.75 -6.39
N ARG A 73 6.56 9.47 -5.82
CA ARG A 73 6.68 10.95 -5.88
C ARG A 73 7.79 11.42 -6.83
N ARG A 74 7.97 10.75 -7.96
CA ARG A 74 8.72 11.29 -9.10
C ARG A 74 7.79 11.68 -10.22
#